data_AF-A0A316Q912-F1
#
_entry.id   AF-A0A316Q912-F1
#
_cell.length_a   1.000
_cell.length_b   1.000
_cell.length_c   1.000
_cell.angle_alpha   90.00
_cell.angle_beta   90.00
_cell.angle_gamma   90.00
#
_symmetry.space_group_name_H-M   'P 1'
#
loop_
_entity.id
_entity.type
_entity.pdbx_description
1 polymer ?
#
loop_
_entity_poly.entity_id
_entity_poly.type
_entity_poly.pdbx_seq_one_letter_code
_entity_poly.pdbx_strand_id
1 'polypeptide(L)'
;MGNGWDGPVPSPNFMKISLRVHSFDMEEWYHTFIQNRCYSVILFGKGVIMRQKLASFFYGRYGSDKLNLFLIIVYFILEIAAIFIPNLTVKIILWAVSLALFVLVIFRMLSRNLAKRRAENDLYLKLTKGIREWFLLQKNKWKYRRTHVYRTCPSCRAKIRLKKIQGEHSCICPRCGKKFDVKIK
;
A
#
# COMPACT_ATOMS: atom_id res chain seq x y z
N MET A 1 38.56 -37.13 -1.00
CA MET A 1 38.45 -36.01 -1.96
C MET A 1 38.35 -34.74 -1.13
N GLY A 2 39.51 -34.17 -0.84
CA GLY A 2 39.67 -32.98 -0.01
C GLY A 2 40.63 -32.04 -0.71
N ASN A 3 40.28 -30.76 -0.70
CA ASN A 3 41.06 -29.66 -1.26
C ASN A 3 40.56 -28.39 -0.51
N GLY A 4 41.30 -27.72 0.36
CA GLY A 4 42.71 -27.84 0.70
C GLY A 4 43.59 -27.00 -0.22
N TRP A 5 43.42 -25.68 -0.19
CA TRP A 5 44.36 -24.72 -0.79
C TRP A 5 44.38 -23.43 0.05
N ASP A 6 45.19 -23.48 1.10
CA ASP A 6 45.80 -22.29 1.69
C ASP A 6 46.92 -21.83 0.73
N GLY A 7 46.79 -20.63 0.19
CA GLY A 7 47.82 -19.96 -0.60
C GLY A 7 48.41 -18.79 0.20
N PRO A 8 49.74 -18.60 0.23
CA PRO A 8 50.37 -17.56 1.03
C PRO A 8 50.16 -16.16 0.43
N VAL A 9 49.75 -15.21 1.27
CA VAL A 9 49.66 -13.79 0.92
C VAL A 9 51.04 -13.14 1.11
N PRO A 10 51.60 -12.45 0.09
CA PRO A 10 52.95 -11.90 0.16
C PRO A 10 53.04 -10.69 1.10
N SER A 11 54.12 -10.64 1.87
CA SER A 11 54.54 -9.52 2.70
C SER A 11 55.08 -8.36 1.85
N PRO A 12 54.57 -7.12 2.00
CA PRO A 12 55.26 -5.95 1.48
C PRO A 12 56.24 -5.44 2.54
N ASN A 13 57.51 -5.74 2.32
CA ASN A 13 58.63 -5.04 2.92
C ASN A 13 58.84 -3.77 2.10
N PHE A 14 58.69 -2.57 2.66
CA PHE A 14 59.45 -1.38 2.24
C PHE A 14 59.27 -0.20 3.19
N MET A 15 60.43 0.29 3.63
CA MET A 15 60.78 1.69 3.87
C MET A 15 60.24 2.38 5.13
N LYS A 16 61.14 2.41 6.14
CA LYS A 16 61.17 3.42 7.20
C LYS A 16 61.19 4.81 6.58
N ILE A 17 60.18 5.62 6.87
CA ILE A 17 60.26 7.08 6.81
C ILE A 17 59.84 7.59 8.19
N SER A 18 60.82 8.10 8.92
CA SER A 18 60.64 8.77 10.20
C SER A 18 59.95 10.12 9.96
N LEU A 19 58.70 10.26 10.40
CA LEU A 19 58.11 11.57 10.64
C LEU A 19 57.37 11.58 11.98
N ARG A 20 57.92 12.41 12.87
CA ARG A 20 57.48 12.76 14.22
C ARG A 20 56.08 13.37 14.16
N VAL A 21 55.08 12.70 14.74
CA VAL A 21 53.80 13.36 15.10
C VAL A 21 53.38 12.89 16.49
N HIS A 22 53.43 13.87 17.39
CA HIS A 22 52.65 14.05 18.62
C HIS A 22 51.84 12.84 19.12
N SER A 23 52.19 12.38 20.31
CA SER A 23 51.35 11.57 21.19
C SER A 23 49.99 12.24 21.36
N PHE A 24 48.98 11.73 20.66
CA PHE A 24 47.58 12.10 20.82
C PHE A 24 46.94 11.06 21.74
N ASP A 25 46.51 11.53 22.90
CA ASP A 25 46.00 10.74 24.02
C ASP A 25 44.72 9.98 23.61
N MET A 26 44.74 8.65 23.75
CA MET A 26 43.72 7.73 23.22
C MET A 26 42.61 7.40 24.25
N GLU A 27 42.61 8.03 25.43
CA GLU A 27 41.62 7.73 26.49
C GLU A 27 40.38 8.66 26.46
N GLU A 28 40.48 9.91 26.00
CA GLU A 28 39.32 10.83 25.98
C GLU A 28 38.29 10.53 24.87
N TRP A 29 38.73 9.89 23.78
CA TRP A 29 37.84 9.60 22.65
C TRP A 29 36.91 8.40 22.88
N TYR A 30 37.18 7.53 23.87
CA TYR A 30 36.38 6.33 24.10
C TYR A 30 35.05 6.64 24.81
N HIS A 31 35.04 7.56 25.77
CA HIS A 31 33.82 7.92 26.52
C HIS A 31 32.81 8.71 25.68
N THR A 32 33.27 9.60 24.80
CA THR A 32 32.39 10.45 23.98
C THR A 32 31.75 9.67 22.81
N PHE A 33 32.42 8.61 22.31
CA PHE A 33 31.89 7.78 21.22
C PHE A 33 30.86 6.74 21.70
N ILE A 34 31.00 6.21 22.91
CA ILE A 34 30.03 5.25 23.48
C ILE A 34 28.71 5.95 23.84
N GLN A 35 28.76 7.18 24.35
CA GLN A 35 27.56 7.90 24.77
C GLN A 35 26.64 8.22 23.56
N ASN A 36 27.20 8.66 22.43
CA ASN A 36 26.42 9.01 21.23
C ASN A 36 25.87 7.80 20.43
N ARG A 37 26.52 6.62 20.49
CA ARG A 37 25.93 5.37 19.95
C ARG A 37 24.81 4.81 20.83
N CYS A 38 24.93 4.95 22.15
CA CYS A 38 23.92 4.43 23.09
C CYS A 38 22.58 5.17 22.95
N TYR A 39 22.59 6.51 22.78
CA TYR A 39 21.35 7.27 22.59
C TYR A 39 20.60 6.92 21.29
N SER A 40 21.32 6.66 20.19
CA SER A 40 20.73 6.26 18.90
C SER A 40 20.06 4.87 18.98
N VAL A 41 20.71 3.90 19.62
CA VAL A 41 20.17 2.54 19.77
C VAL A 41 19.00 2.47 20.77
N ILE A 42 19.04 3.26 21.85
CA ILE A 42 17.94 3.34 22.84
C ILE A 42 16.72 4.04 22.24
N LEU A 43 16.89 5.08 21.41
CA LEU A 43 15.80 5.74 20.69
C LEU A 43 15.17 4.82 19.63
N PHE A 44 15.97 4.00 18.93
CA PHE A 44 15.44 2.97 18.04
C PHE A 44 14.69 1.85 18.79
N GLY A 45 15.22 1.37 19.93
CA GLY A 45 14.61 0.28 20.71
C GLY A 45 13.27 0.64 21.35
N LYS A 46 13.11 1.85 21.91
CA LYS A 46 11.84 2.32 22.48
C LYS A 46 10.73 2.46 21.42
N GLY A 47 11.09 2.81 20.18
CA GLY A 47 10.15 2.88 19.06
C GLY A 47 9.61 1.51 18.63
N VAL A 48 10.40 0.44 18.74
CA VAL A 48 10.00 -0.92 18.36
C VAL A 48 9.06 -1.54 19.40
N ILE A 49 9.31 -1.33 20.70
CA ILE A 49 8.50 -1.88 21.80
C ILE A 49 7.09 -1.24 21.83
N MET A 50 6.98 0.08 21.63
CA MET A 50 5.69 0.78 21.56
C MET A 50 4.86 0.31 20.36
N ARG A 51 5.50 0.09 19.20
CA ARG A 51 4.83 -0.44 18.00
C ARG A 51 4.32 -1.87 18.22
N GLN A 52 5.09 -2.72 18.89
CA GLN A 52 4.66 -4.09 19.21
C GLN A 52 3.50 -4.13 20.21
N LYS A 53 3.49 -3.23 21.20
CA LYS A 53 2.36 -3.08 22.15
C LYS A 53 1.09 -2.57 21.48
N LEU A 54 1.20 -1.61 20.56
CA LEU A 54 0.06 -1.16 19.76
C LEU A 54 -0.43 -2.26 18.80
N ALA A 55 0.47 -2.96 18.12
CA ALA A 55 0.12 -4.06 17.22
C ALA A 55 -0.54 -5.22 17.96
N SER A 56 -0.06 -5.58 19.15
CA SER A 56 -0.67 -6.61 20.01
C SER A 56 -2.03 -6.17 20.58
N PHE A 57 -2.25 -4.88 20.82
CA PHE A 57 -3.59 -4.38 21.14
C PHE A 57 -4.54 -4.55 19.95
N PHE A 58 -4.15 -4.21 18.72
CA PHE A 58 -5.01 -4.42 17.55
C PHE A 58 -5.12 -5.91 17.13
N TYR A 59 -4.27 -6.78 17.68
CA TYR A 59 -4.30 -8.22 17.42
C TYR A 59 -5.57 -8.87 17.99
N GLY A 60 -6.27 -9.66 17.18
CA GLY A 60 -7.55 -10.29 17.55
C GLY A 60 -8.79 -9.40 17.36
N ARG A 61 -8.64 -8.17 16.85
CA ARG A 61 -9.76 -7.31 16.41
C ARG A 61 -9.91 -7.38 14.89
N TYR A 62 -11.09 -7.00 14.38
CA TYR A 62 -11.43 -7.13 12.96
C TYR A 62 -10.50 -6.33 12.03
N GLY A 63 -10.00 -5.19 12.51
CA GLY A 63 -9.11 -4.32 11.74
C GLY A 63 -9.83 -3.42 10.74
N SER A 64 -9.10 -3.00 9.71
CA SER A 64 -9.60 -2.09 8.66
C SER A 64 -10.15 -2.88 7.47
N ASP A 65 -11.43 -2.70 7.18
CA ASP A 65 -12.15 -3.36 6.07
C ASP A 65 -12.55 -2.37 4.95
N LYS A 66 -13.12 -2.90 3.86
CA LYS A 66 -13.49 -2.09 2.69
C LYS A 66 -14.63 -1.12 2.95
N LEU A 67 -15.53 -1.43 3.89
CA LEU A 67 -16.59 -0.52 4.30
C LEU A 67 -16.04 0.57 5.21
N ASN A 68 -15.17 0.23 6.18
CA ASN A 68 -14.46 1.21 7.00
C ASN A 68 -13.62 2.18 6.15
N LEU A 69 -12.88 1.70 5.14
CA LEU A 69 -12.15 2.57 4.22
C LEU A 69 -13.09 3.52 3.47
N PHE A 70 -14.26 3.04 3.05
CA PHE A 70 -15.26 3.89 2.41
C PHE A 70 -15.77 4.98 3.35
N LEU A 71 -16.09 4.64 4.61
CA LEU A 71 -16.52 5.61 5.62
C LEU A 71 -15.44 6.67 5.90
N ILE A 72 -14.16 6.27 5.94
CA ILE A 72 -13.04 7.21 6.10
C ILE A 72 -12.93 8.15 4.89
N ILE A 73 -13.09 7.64 3.66
CA ILE A 73 -13.09 8.48 2.47
C ILE A 73 -14.25 9.48 2.50
N VAL A 74 -15.45 9.04 2.88
CA VAL A 74 -16.63 9.91 3.02
C VAL A 74 -16.38 10.98 4.08
N TYR A 75 -15.79 10.64 5.22
CA TYR A 75 -15.37 11.59 6.24
C TYR A 75 -14.45 12.68 5.66
N PHE A 76 -13.39 12.30 4.94
CA PHE A 76 -12.49 13.29 4.34
C PHE A 76 -13.18 14.16 3.29
N ILE A 77 -14.11 13.61 2.50
CA ILE A 77 -14.88 14.38 1.53
C ILE A 77 -15.76 15.41 2.25
N LEU A 78 -16.40 15.04 3.36
CA LEU A 78 -17.23 15.95 4.16
C LEU A 78 -16.40 17.07 4.77
N GLU A 79 -15.23 16.76 5.32
CA GLU A 79 -14.29 17.76 5.86
C GLU A 79 -13.83 18.74 4.77
N ILE A 80 -13.46 18.23 3.59
CA ILE A 80 -13.07 19.08 2.46
C ILE A 80 -14.24 19.94 1.99
N ALA A 81 -15.45 19.37 1.90
CA ALA A 81 -16.65 20.11 1.52
C ALA A 81 -17.00 21.22 2.52
N ALA A 82 -16.81 20.97 3.82
CA ALA A 82 -17.05 21.95 4.87
C ALA A 82 -16.14 23.19 4.78
N ILE A 83 -14.95 23.07 4.17
CA ILE A 83 -14.05 24.22 3.94
C ILE A 83 -14.65 25.20 2.92
N PHE A 84 -15.39 24.72 1.93
CA PHE A 84 -15.96 25.55 0.87
C PHE A 84 -17.31 26.19 1.24
N ILE A 85 -17.89 25.85 2.41
CA ILE A 85 -19.21 26.33 2.83
C ILE A 85 -19.04 27.47 3.85
N PRO A 86 -19.47 28.70 3.54
CA PRO A 86 -19.32 29.84 4.45
C PRO A 86 -20.42 29.89 5.54
N ASN A 87 -21.50 29.13 5.41
CA ASN A 87 -22.61 29.15 6.36
C ASN A 87 -22.26 28.40 7.66
N LEU A 88 -22.26 29.13 8.79
CA LEU A 88 -21.89 28.62 10.11
C LEU A 88 -22.80 27.49 10.61
N THR A 89 -24.11 27.58 10.39
CA THR A 89 -25.07 26.56 10.84
C THR A 89 -24.82 25.23 10.13
N VAL A 90 -24.61 25.28 8.81
CA VAL A 90 -24.31 24.08 8.00
C VAL A 90 -22.97 23.48 8.41
N LYS A 91 -21.97 24.31 8.71
CA LYS A 91 -20.65 23.86 9.18
C LYS A 91 -20.74 23.11 10.52
N ILE A 92 -21.54 23.59 11.48
CA ILE A 92 -21.73 22.90 12.77
C ILE A 92 -22.39 21.54 12.57
N ILE A 93 -23.42 21.47 11.71
CA ILE A 93 -24.09 20.20 11.39
C ILE A 93 -23.11 19.23 10.74
N LEU A 94 -22.35 19.67 9.73
CA LEU A 94 -21.36 18.85 9.05
C LEU A 94 -20.29 18.33 10.02
N TRP A 95 -19.80 19.19 10.92
CA TRP A 95 -18.84 18.80 11.94
C TRP A 95 -19.40 17.72 12.89
N ALA A 96 -20.65 17.88 13.35
CA ALA A 96 -21.30 16.88 14.20
C ALA A 96 -21.48 15.53 13.48
N VAL A 97 -21.85 15.55 12.20
CA VAL A 97 -21.97 14.34 11.36
C VAL A 97 -20.61 13.68 11.13
N SER A 98 -19.58 14.46 10.81
CA SER A 98 -18.20 13.97 10.66
C SER A 98 -17.69 13.31 11.93
N LEU A 99 -17.93 13.94 13.10
CA LEU A 99 -17.55 13.39 14.40
C LEU A 99 -18.28 12.07 14.67
N ALA A 100 -19.59 12.01 14.41
CA ALA A 100 -20.36 10.78 14.55
C ALA A 100 -19.83 9.66 13.65
N LEU A 101 -19.53 9.95 12.38
CA LEU A 101 -18.93 8.99 11.45
C LEU A 101 -17.58 8.47 11.94
N PHE A 102 -16.73 9.37 12.45
CA PHE A 102 -15.42 9.00 12.98
C PHE A 102 -15.53 8.06 14.18
N VAL A 103 -16.42 8.37 15.14
CA VAL A 103 -16.71 7.51 16.29
C VAL A 103 -17.25 6.15 15.85
N LEU A 104 -18.15 6.12 14.86
CA LEU A 104 -18.68 4.87 14.31
C LEU A 104 -17.59 3.99 13.70
N VAL A 105 -16.63 4.56 12.96
CA VAL A 105 -15.49 3.82 12.39
C VAL A 105 -14.61 3.22 13.49
N ILE A 106 -14.29 4.00 14.53
CA ILE A 106 -13.52 3.52 15.69
C ILE A 106 -14.26 2.38 16.40
N PHE A 107 -15.56 2.56 16.66
CA PHE A 107 -16.40 1.53 17.28
C PHE A 107 -16.43 0.23 16.44
N ARG A 108 -16.52 0.34 15.10
CA ARG A 108 -16.44 -0.83 14.21
C ARG A 108 -15.09 -1.53 14.30
N MET A 109 -13.98 -0.78 14.27
CA MET A 109 -12.63 -1.35 14.34
C MET A 109 -12.36 -2.04 15.70
N LEU A 110 -12.92 -1.51 16.78
CA LEU A 110 -12.75 -2.06 18.14
C LEU A 110 -13.71 -3.20 18.48
N SER A 111 -14.71 -3.47 17.64
CA SER A 111 -15.71 -4.52 17.87
C SER A 111 -15.08 -5.92 17.85
N ARG A 112 -15.42 -6.75 18.85
CA ARG A 112 -14.93 -8.14 18.97
C ARG A 112 -15.73 -9.15 18.14
N ASN A 113 -16.92 -8.79 17.64
CA ASN A 113 -17.76 -9.72 16.88
C ASN A 113 -17.36 -9.75 15.39
N LEU A 114 -16.39 -10.58 15.06
CA LEU A 114 -15.85 -10.68 13.69
C LEU A 114 -16.89 -11.21 12.69
N ALA A 115 -17.74 -12.17 13.09
CA ALA A 115 -18.70 -12.82 12.20
C ALA A 115 -19.76 -11.84 11.68
N LYS A 116 -20.36 -11.05 12.57
CA LYS A 116 -21.36 -10.03 12.17
C LYS A 116 -20.74 -8.95 11.28
N ARG A 117 -19.52 -8.49 11.59
CA ARG A 117 -18.82 -7.47 10.79
C ARG A 117 -18.41 -7.97 9.40
N ARG A 118 -18.05 -9.25 9.28
CA ARG A 118 -17.82 -9.90 7.98
C ARG A 118 -19.09 -9.93 7.14
N ALA A 119 -20.21 -10.34 7.73
CA ALA A 119 -21.49 -10.39 7.02
C ALA A 119 -21.92 -9.01 6.48
N GLU A 120 -21.77 -7.96 7.28
CA GLU A 120 -22.03 -6.56 6.85
C GLU A 120 -21.10 -6.13 5.71
N ASN A 121 -19.80 -6.44 5.80
CA ASN A 121 -18.85 -6.12 4.74
C ASN A 121 -19.15 -6.93 3.45
N ASP A 122 -19.52 -8.20 3.56
CA ASP A 122 -19.86 -9.05 2.43
C ASP A 122 -21.14 -8.55 1.72
N LEU A 123 -22.13 -8.09 2.49
CA LEU A 123 -23.30 -7.41 1.94
C LEU A 123 -22.88 -6.16 1.17
N TYR A 124 -22.02 -5.32 1.76
CA TYR A 124 -21.48 -4.14 1.09
C TYR A 124 -20.71 -4.49 -0.19
N LEU A 125 -19.88 -5.54 -0.19
CA LEU A 125 -19.15 -6.01 -1.37
C LEU A 125 -20.10 -6.49 -2.48
N LYS A 126 -21.17 -7.21 -2.11
CA LYS A 126 -22.20 -7.67 -3.05
C LYS A 126 -22.95 -6.50 -3.69
N LEU A 127 -23.41 -5.55 -2.87
CA LEU A 127 -24.14 -4.37 -3.35
C LEU A 127 -23.27 -3.49 -4.26
N THR A 128 -22.00 -3.31 -3.92
CA THR A 128 -21.08 -2.45 -4.69
C THR A 128 -20.38 -3.16 -5.85
N LYS A 129 -20.64 -4.45 -6.08
CA LYS A 129 -19.94 -5.26 -7.09
C LYS A 129 -20.01 -4.63 -8.50
N GLY A 130 -21.20 -4.25 -8.96
CA GLY A 130 -21.38 -3.69 -10.31
C GLY A 130 -20.62 -2.37 -10.51
N ILE A 131 -20.68 -1.47 -9.52
CA ILE A 131 -19.96 -0.19 -9.55
C ILE A 131 -18.45 -0.44 -9.57
N ARG A 132 -17.95 -1.33 -8.71
CA ARG A 132 -16.53 -1.68 -8.63
C ARG A 132 -16.02 -2.30 -9.93
N GLU A 133 -16.75 -3.25 -10.50
CA GLU A 133 -16.40 -3.87 -11.77
C GLU A 133 -16.34 -2.84 -12.90
N TRP A 134 -17.29 -1.89 -12.92
CA TRP A 134 -17.27 -0.80 -13.89
C TRP A 134 -16.02 0.09 -13.73
N PHE A 135 -15.71 0.55 -12.51
CA PHE A 135 -14.51 1.34 -12.25
C PHE A 135 -13.22 0.58 -12.57
N LEU A 136 -13.14 -0.71 -12.23
CA LEU A 136 -12.01 -1.56 -12.57
C LEU A 136 -11.85 -1.70 -14.08
N LEU A 137 -12.94 -1.86 -14.83
CA LEU A 137 -12.90 -1.89 -16.29
C LEU A 137 -12.41 -0.55 -16.87
N GLN A 138 -12.86 0.59 -16.35
CA GLN A 138 -12.38 1.90 -16.83
C GLN A 138 -10.90 2.11 -16.50
N LYS A 139 -10.48 1.78 -15.28
CA LYS A 139 -9.07 1.82 -14.87
C LYS A 139 -8.21 0.93 -15.77
N ASN A 140 -8.67 -0.28 -16.07
CA ASN A 140 -7.97 -1.21 -16.95
C ASN A 140 -7.94 -0.71 -18.41
N LYS A 141 -9.01 -0.10 -18.91
CA LYS A 141 -9.01 0.56 -20.21
C LYS A 141 -7.97 1.67 -20.28
N TRP A 142 -7.89 2.51 -19.24
CA TRP A 142 -6.91 3.59 -19.17
C TRP A 142 -5.48 3.06 -19.09
N LYS A 143 -5.23 2.09 -18.20
CA LYS A 143 -3.91 1.48 -17.99
C LYS A 143 -3.39 0.78 -19.26
N TYR A 144 -4.25 0.05 -19.96
CA TYR A 144 -3.86 -0.76 -21.13
C TYR A 144 -4.16 -0.07 -22.47
N ARG A 145 -4.48 1.22 -22.49
CA ARG A 145 -4.86 1.99 -23.71
C ARG A 145 -3.87 1.89 -24.87
N ARG A 146 -2.59 1.65 -24.58
CA ARG A 146 -1.52 1.55 -25.59
C ARG A 146 -1.37 0.12 -26.16
N THR A 147 -1.61 -0.90 -25.35
CA THR A 147 -1.27 -2.30 -25.69
C THR A 147 -2.48 -3.15 -26.06
N HIS A 148 -3.67 -2.83 -25.52
CA HIS A 148 -4.86 -3.63 -25.71
C HIS A 148 -6.07 -2.77 -26.07
N VAL A 149 -6.95 -3.34 -26.89
CA VAL A 149 -8.25 -2.77 -27.26
C VAL A 149 -9.34 -3.66 -26.68
N TYR A 150 -10.34 -3.03 -26.07
CA TYR A 150 -11.51 -3.73 -25.55
C TYR A 150 -12.62 -3.67 -26.59
N ARG A 151 -13.11 -4.84 -27.03
CA ARG A 151 -14.23 -4.96 -27.97
C ARG A 151 -15.34 -5.79 -27.35
N THR A 152 -16.58 -5.49 -27.74
CA THR A 152 -17.76 -6.20 -27.27
C THR A 152 -18.11 -7.29 -28.29
N CYS A 153 -18.31 -8.52 -27.82
CA CYS A 153 -18.78 -9.61 -28.69
C CYS A 153 -20.24 -9.35 -29.14
N PRO A 154 -20.58 -9.51 -30.43
CA PRO A 154 -21.94 -9.29 -30.92
C PRO A 154 -22.97 -10.29 -30.35
N SER A 155 -22.56 -11.54 -30.09
CA SER A 155 -23.50 -12.59 -29.66
C SER A 155 -23.74 -12.63 -28.15
N CYS A 156 -22.72 -12.40 -27.31
CA CYS A 156 -22.85 -12.56 -25.85
C CYS A 156 -22.63 -11.27 -25.06
N ARG A 157 -22.31 -10.16 -25.74
CA ARG A 157 -22.00 -8.84 -25.15
C ARG A 157 -20.86 -8.84 -24.12
N ALA A 158 -20.07 -9.91 -24.05
CA ALA A 158 -18.89 -9.96 -23.22
C ALA A 158 -17.83 -8.98 -23.77
N LYS A 159 -17.17 -8.23 -22.87
CA LYS A 159 -16.04 -7.37 -23.21
C LYS A 159 -14.78 -8.22 -23.28
N ILE A 160 -14.21 -8.36 -24.47
CA ILE A 160 -13.01 -9.14 -24.75
C ILE A 160 -11.82 -8.19 -24.84
N ARG A 161 -10.68 -8.62 -24.30
CA ARG A 161 -9.40 -7.91 -24.38
C ARG A 161 -8.61 -8.45 -25.57
N LEU A 162 -8.34 -7.60 -26.56
CA LEU A 162 -7.54 -7.93 -27.74
C LEU A 162 -6.24 -7.13 -27.72
N LYS A 163 -5.16 -7.66 -28.32
CA LYS A 163 -3.93 -6.90 -28.54
C LYS A 163 -4.17 -5.81 -29.59
N LYS A 164 -3.50 -4.66 -29.46
CA LYS A 164 -3.60 -3.56 -30.41
C LYS A 164 -2.65 -3.81 -31.60
N ILE A 165 -3.07 -4.64 -32.54
CA ILE A 165 -2.38 -4.88 -33.82
C ILE A 165 -3.29 -4.36 -34.91
N GLN A 166 -2.76 -3.52 -35.81
CA GLN A 166 -3.55 -2.95 -36.91
C GLN A 166 -3.97 -4.03 -37.91
N GLY A 167 -5.10 -3.81 -38.59
CA GLY A 167 -5.64 -4.74 -39.58
C GLY A 167 -6.93 -5.43 -39.17
N GLU A 168 -7.31 -6.43 -39.97
CA GLU A 168 -8.51 -7.26 -39.78
C GLU A 168 -8.09 -8.59 -39.15
N HIS A 169 -8.66 -8.90 -37.99
CA HIS A 169 -8.34 -10.10 -37.22
C HIS A 169 -9.62 -10.88 -36.92
N SER A 170 -9.65 -12.16 -37.28
CA SER A 170 -10.74 -13.06 -36.89
C SER A 170 -10.51 -13.53 -35.44
N CYS A 171 -11.45 -13.18 -34.55
CA CYS A 171 -11.34 -13.45 -33.13
C CYS A 171 -12.41 -14.46 -32.70
N ILE A 172 -12.03 -15.38 -31.81
CA ILE A 172 -12.95 -16.32 -31.16
C ILE A 172 -13.32 -15.79 -29.77
N CYS A 173 -14.61 -15.74 -29.45
CA CYS A 173 -15.04 -15.35 -28.12
C CYS A 173 -14.81 -16.48 -27.09
N PRO A 174 -14.13 -16.23 -25.95
CA PRO A 174 -13.91 -17.26 -24.93
C PRO A 174 -15.19 -17.62 -24.15
N ARG A 175 -16.24 -16.78 -24.21
CA ARG A 175 -17.51 -17.03 -23.52
C ARG A 175 -18.48 -17.87 -24.35
N CYS A 176 -18.55 -17.63 -25.67
CA CYS A 176 -19.54 -18.27 -26.54
C CYS A 176 -18.96 -19.08 -27.71
N GLY A 177 -17.63 -19.08 -27.91
CA GLY A 177 -16.96 -19.84 -28.97
C GLY A 177 -17.18 -19.34 -30.40
N LYS A 178 -18.06 -18.34 -30.63
CA LYS A 178 -18.33 -17.81 -31.97
C LYS A 178 -17.16 -16.97 -32.51
N LYS A 179 -16.86 -17.16 -33.79
CA LYS A 179 -15.89 -16.37 -34.58
C LYS A 179 -16.54 -15.07 -35.05
N PHE A 180 -15.80 -13.97 -34.99
CA PHE A 180 -16.22 -12.67 -35.54
C PHE A 180 -14.99 -11.83 -35.94
N ASP A 181 -15.15 -11.01 -36.96
CA ASP A 181 -14.07 -10.19 -37.49
C ASP A 181 -14.03 -8.82 -36.81
N VAL A 182 -12.83 -8.39 -36.45
CA VAL A 182 -12.60 -7.11 -35.78
C VAL A 182 -11.57 -6.30 -36.55
N LYS A 183 -11.97 -5.10 -36.96
CA LYS A 183 -11.06 -4.11 -37.53
C LYS A 183 -10.50 -3.20 -36.42
N ILE A 184 -9.18 -3.17 -36.31
CA ILE A 184 -8.45 -2.29 -35.38
C ILE A 184 -7.75 -1.21 -36.22
N LYS A 185 -8.13 0.05 -35.97
CA LYS A 185 -7.48 1.25 -36.53
C LYS A 185 -6.28 1.63 -35.66
#